data_AF-A0A6F9BQ48-F1
#
_entry.id   AF-A0A6F9BQ48-F1
#
_cell.length_a   1.000
_cell.length_b   1.000
_cell.length_c   1.000
_cell.angle_alpha   90.00
_cell.angle_beta   90.00
_cell.angle_gamma   90.00
#
_symmetry.space_group_name_H-M   'P 1'
#
loop_
_entity.id
_entity.type
_entity.pdbx_description
1 polymer ?
#
loop_
_entity_poly.entity_id
_entity_poly.type
_entity_poly.pdbx_seq_one_letter_code
_entity_poly.pdbx_strand_id
1 'polypeptide(L)'
;MTYKCAVVGPGIDVPAPDMSTGEREMSWIADTYANTIAHTGFGNVGLHSMRYLHRYGAKCVGIAEYDGSIYNPEGIDPKQLEDYKLQHGTIVGFPGAQPYKGSLLEAPCHILIPAASEKQLTRNNAHRIKAKIIAEGANGPTTPDADKIFLENKVMVIPDMYLNAGGVTVSYFEWLKNLNHVSYGRLTFKYERDSNYHLLMSVQESLERKFGKQGGPIPVVPTADFQARVAQIMRTASKYNLGLDLRTAAYVNAIEKVFKVYNEAGITVT
;
A
#
# COMPACT_ATOMS: atom_id res chain seq x y z
N MET A 1 -34.52 5.22 17.51
CA MET A 1 -34.26 4.19 16.49
C MET A 1 -34.16 4.89 15.15
N THR A 2 -32.96 5.17 14.67
CA THR A 2 -32.74 5.83 13.38
C THR A 2 -32.57 4.74 12.32
N TYR A 3 -33.54 4.63 11.42
CA TYR A 3 -33.49 3.72 10.29
C TYR A 3 -32.40 4.20 9.32
N LYS A 4 -31.26 3.50 9.26
CA LYS A 4 -30.28 3.72 8.18
C LYS A 4 -30.79 3.01 6.92
N CYS A 5 -31.32 3.75 5.97
CA CYS A 5 -31.45 3.27 4.59
C CYS A 5 -30.05 2.92 4.08
N ALA A 6 -29.83 1.69 3.63
CA ALA A 6 -28.54 1.25 3.10
C ALA A 6 -28.38 1.74 1.65
N VAL A 7 -27.93 3.00 1.49
CA VAL A 7 -27.77 3.65 0.17
C VAL A 7 -26.34 3.58 -0.36
N VAL A 8 -25.35 3.22 0.45
CA VAL A 8 -23.92 3.20 0.06
C VAL A 8 -23.33 1.83 0.40
N GLY A 9 -22.59 1.20 -0.53
CA GLY A 9 -21.81 -0.03 -0.31
C GLY A 9 -21.26 -0.70 -1.59
N PRO A 10 -20.20 -1.54 -1.48
CA PRO A 10 -19.50 -2.13 -2.64
C PRO A 10 -20.37 -2.92 -3.62
N GLY A 11 -21.51 -3.45 -3.16
CA GLY A 11 -22.49 -4.19 -3.98
C GLY A 11 -23.86 -3.49 -4.11
N ILE A 12 -23.95 -2.22 -3.72
CA ILE A 12 -25.20 -1.44 -3.72
C ILE A 12 -25.00 -0.16 -4.53
N ASP A 13 -24.14 0.75 -4.05
CA ASP A 13 -23.83 2.03 -4.67
C ASP A 13 -22.49 2.55 -4.13
N VAL A 14 -21.54 2.85 -5.00
CA VAL A 14 -20.18 3.28 -4.63
C VAL A 14 -20.08 4.78 -4.93
N PRO A 15 -20.13 5.64 -3.89
CA PRO A 15 -20.10 7.08 -4.09
C PRO A 15 -18.75 7.53 -4.63
N ALA A 16 -18.80 8.52 -5.51
CA ALA A 16 -17.66 9.20 -6.09
C ALA A 16 -17.70 10.70 -5.72
N PRO A 17 -16.56 11.42 -5.77
CA PRO A 17 -16.54 12.84 -5.48
C PRO A 17 -17.29 13.67 -6.56
N ASP A 18 -18.00 14.70 -6.10
CA ASP A 18 -18.70 15.72 -6.90
C ASP A 18 -18.42 17.13 -6.31
N MET A 19 -19.08 18.18 -6.83
CA MET A 19 -18.95 19.58 -6.43
C MET A 19 -18.83 19.75 -4.90
N SER A 20 -17.67 20.28 -4.46
CA SER A 20 -17.30 20.50 -3.04
C SER A 20 -16.92 19.26 -2.22
N THR A 21 -16.69 18.11 -2.86
CA THR A 21 -16.14 16.89 -2.24
C THR A 21 -14.93 16.40 -3.01
N GLY A 22 -13.93 15.84 -2.32
CA GLY A 22 -12.71 15.35 -2.94
C GLY A 22 -12.10 14.18 -2.18
N GLU A 23 -10.80 13.97 -2.35
CA GLU A 23 -10.05 12.85 -1.75
C GLU A 23 -10.26 12.73 -0.22
N ARG A 24 -10.40 13.87 0.47
CA ARG A 24 -10.62 13.91 1.92
C ARG A 24 -11.97 13.32 2.31
N GLU A 25 -13.06 13.73 1.66
CA GLU A 25 -14.41 13.25 1.97
C GLU A 25 -14.57 11.79 1.53
N MET A 26 -13.96 11.38 0.42
CA MET A 26 -13.93 9.97 -0.01
C MET A 26 -13.14 9.09 0.95
N SER A 27 -12.04 9.60 1.51
CA SER A 27 -11.28 8.93 2.56
C SER A 27 -12.13 8.73 3.82
N TRP A 28 -12.92 9.72 4.25
CA TRP A 28 -13.83 9.55 5.39
C TRP A 28 -14.97 8.57 5.10
N ILE A 29 -15.50 8.55 3.88
CA ILE A 29 -16.52 7.57 3.48
C ILE A 29 -15.93 6.15 3.50
N ALA A 30 -14.73 5.96 2.95
CA ALA A 30 -14.01 4.68 2.95
C ALA A 30 -13.61 4.22 4.37
N ASP A 31 -13.11 5.14 5.20
CA ASP A 31 -12.76 4.90 6.61
C ASP A 31 -14.01 4.55 7.45
N THR A 32 -15.15 5.18 7.15
CA THR A 32 -16.44 4.83 7.75
C THR A 32 -16.94 3.45 7.26
N TYR A 33 -16.46 2.97 6.10
CA TYR A 33 -16.87 1.71 5.48
C TYR A 33 -15.96 0.50 5.80
N ALA A 34 -14.68 0.71 6.12
CA ALA A 34 -13.68 -0.35 6.24
C ALA A 34 -13.02 -0.36 7.62
N ASN A 35 -13.46 -1.26 8.51
CA ASN A 35 -12.95 -1.25 9.90
C ASN A 35 -12.46 -2.59 10.45
N THR A 36 -12.50 -3.68 9.70
CA THR A 36 -12.03 -4.99 10.19
C THR A 36 -11.49 -5.89 9.07
N ILE A 37 -10.27 -6.42 9.25
CA ILE A 37 -9.57 -7.27 8.28
C ILE A 37 -9.22 -8.62 8.91
N ALA A 38 -9.49 -9.72 8.20
CA ALA A 38 -9.03 -11.06 8.59
C ALA A 38 -7.98 -11.57 7.58
N HIS A 39 -6.88 -12.13 8.10
CA HIS A 39 -5.79 -12.69 7.31
C HIS A 39 -5.68 -14.21 7.49
N THR A 40 -5.44 -14.94 6.40
CA THR A 40 -4.89 -16.29 6.49
C THR A 40 -3.44 -16.28 6.04
N GLY A 41 -2.54 -16.84 6.85
CA GLY A 41 -1.10 -16.79 6.68
C GLY A 41 -0.46 -15.55 7.31
N PHE A 42 0.55 -15.74 8.16
CA PHE A 42 1.36 -14.67 8.75
C PHE A 42 2.83 -14.80 8.32
N GLY A 43 3.03 -15.14 7.03
CA GLY A 43 4.32 -15.08 6.33
C GLY A 43 4.57 -13.71 5.71
N ASN A 44 5.46 -13.62 4.72
CA ASN A 44 5.84 -12.35 4.08
C ASN A 44 4.64 -11.54 3.57
N VAL A 45 3.74 -12.16 2.80
CA VAL A 45 2.56 -11.49 2.23
C VAL A 45 1.62 -11.03 3.35
N GLY A 46 1.24 -11.93 4.25
CA GLY A 46 0.31 -11.63 5.36
C GLY A 46 0.83 -10.54 6.30
N LEU A 47 2.06 -10.67 6.79
CA LEU A 47 2.70 -9.71 7.70
C LEU A 47 2.82 -8.32 7.06
N HIS A 48 3.37 -8.22 5.85
CA HIS A 48 3.56 -6.91 5.22
C HIS A 48 2.23 -6.26 4.83
N SER A 49 1.26 -7.04 4.35
CA SER A 49 -0.09 -6.55 4.07
C SER A 49 -0.73 -5.97 5.33
N MET A 50 -0.70 -6.72 6.43
CA MET A 50 -1.22 -6.27 7.73
C MET A 50 -0.52 -4.99 8.20
N ARG A 51 0.81 -4.89 8.08
CA ARG A 51 1.58 -3.69 8.47
C ARG A 51 1.19 -2.45 7.67
N TYR A 52 1.00 -2.57 6.36
CA TYR A 52 0.62 -1.44 5.52
C TYR A 52 -0.82 -1.01 5.78
N LEU A 53 -1.75 -1.97 5.86
CA LEU A 53 -3.15 -1.70 6.14
C LEU A 53 -3.34 -1.04 7.52
N HIS A 54 -2.64 -1.54 8.54
CA HIS A 54 -2.63 -0.94 9.88
C HIS A 54 -2.09 0.50 9.87
N ARG A 55 -1.05 0.79 9.07
CA ARG A 55 -0.50 2.14 8.93
C ARG A 55 -1.51 3.14 8.35
N TYR A 56 -2.42 2.68 7.50
CA TYR A 56 -3.47 3.49 6.91
C TYR A 56 -4.80 3.44 7.68
N GLY A 57 -4.78 2.97 8.94
CA GLY A 57 -5.93 3.06 9.86
C GLY A 57 -6.80 1.79 9.94
N ALA A 58 -6.57 0.79 9.09
CA ALA A 58 -7.37 -0.43 9.13
C ALA A 58 -7.01 -1.32 10.33
N LYS A 59 -8.01 -1.93 10.96
CA LYS A 59 -7.82 -2.85 12.09
C LYS A 59 -7.81 -4.29 11.62
N CYS A 60 -6.73 -5.02 11.91
CA CYS A 60 -6.69 -6.46 11.72
C CYS A 60 -7.37 -7.15 12.90
N VAL A 61 -8.49 -7.83 12.67
CA VAL A 61 -9.27 -8.47 13.74
C VAL A 61 -8.99 -9.95 13.92
N GLY A 62 -8.30 -10.58 12.98
CA GLY A 62 -7.94 -11.98 13.13
C GLY A 62 -6.90 -12.46 12.15
N ILE A 63 -6.09 -13.42 12.60
CA ILE A 63 -4.98 -14.00 11.85
C ILE A 63 -4.99 -15.51 12.06
N ALA A 64 -4.88 -16.27 10.97
CA ALA A 64 -4.82 -17.73 10.98
C ALA A 64 -3.48 -18.22 10.44
N GLU A 65 -2.87 -19.18 11.12
CA GLU A 65 -1.76 -19.99 10.61
C GLU A 65 -2.12 -21.48 10.68
N TYR A 66 -1.19 -22.33 10.27
CA TYR A 66 -1.37 -23.78 10.19
C TYR A 66 -1.64 -24.44 11.56
N ASP A 67 -1.13 -23.84 12.63
CA ASP A 67 -1.19 -24.34 14.01
C ASP A 67 -2.31 -23.70 14.84
N GLY A 68 -2.96 -22.65 14.34
CA GLY A 68 -4.12 -22.06 15.01
C GLY A 68 -4.52 -20.70 14.47
N SER A 69 -5.62 -20.16 15.01
CA SER A 69 -6.14 -18.84 14.66
C SER A 69 -6.33 -18.00 15.92
N ILE A 70 -6.07 -16.70 15.80
CA ILE A 70 -6.31 -15.71 16.85
C ILE A 70 -7.27 -14.64 16.36
N TYR A 71 -8.04 -14.05 17.28
CA TYR A 71 -9.03 -13.03 16.98
C TYR A 71 -9.09 -11.98 18.10
N ASN A 72 -9.14 -10.71 17.70
CA ASN A 72 -9.39 -9.59 18.58
C ASN A 72 -10.23 -8.53 17.82
N PRO A 73 -11.50 -8.30 18.20
CA PRO A 73 -12.35 -7.30 17.53
C PRO A 73 -11.83 -5.86 17.68
N GLU A 74 -11.03 -5.57 18.70
CA GLU A 74 -10.42 -4.25 18.91
C GLU A 74 -9.21 -3.99 18.01
N GLY A 75 -8.70 -5.04 17.36
CA GLY A 75 -7.53 -4.99 16.49
C GLY A 75 -6.31 -5.65 17.10
N ILE A 76 -5.44 -6.15 16.23
CA ILE A 76 -4.17 -6.78 16.55
C ILE A 76 -3.07 -5.87 16.01
N ASP A 77 -2.13 -5.46 16.87
CA ASP A 77 -0.97 -4.68 16.44
C ASP A 77 0.02 -5.59 15.69
N PRO A 78 0.41 -5.24 14.45
CA PRO A 78 1.26 -6.09 13.64
C PRO A 78 2.68 -6.23 14.19
N LYS A 79 3.20 -5.20 14.89
CA LYS A 79 4.57 -5.23 15.40
C LYS A 79 4.66 -6.13 16.63
N GLN A 80 3.71 -6.00 17.54
CA GLN A 80 3.64 -6.85 18.73
C GLN A 80 3.45 -8.32 18.38
N LEU A 81 2.62 -8.63 17.36
CA LEU A 81 2.44 -10.00 16.91
C LEU A 81 3.68 -10.57 16.20
N GLU A 82 4.34 -9.77 15.37
CA GLU A 82 5.61 -10.14 14.74
C GLU A 82 6.66 -10.49 15.80
N ASP A 83 6.83 -9.63 16.81
CA ASP A 83 7.79 -9.83 17.89
C ASP A 83 7.45 -11.09 18.70
N TYR A 84 6.16 -11.33 18.99
CA TYR A 84 5.72 -12.55 19.68
C TYR A 84 6.04 -13.81 18.86
N LYS A 85 5.72 -13.81 17.56
CA LYS A 85 5.99 -14.96 16.68
C LYS A 85 7.48 -15.23 16.55
N LEU A 86 8.32 -14.19 16.46
CA LEU A 86 9.78 -14.35 16.43
C LEU A 86 10.33 -14.98 17.71
N GLN A 87 9.73 -14.69 18.87
CA GLN A 87 10.16 -15.24 20.16
C GLN A 87 9.64 -16.66 20.42
N HIS A 88 8.42 -16.98 19.99
CA HIS A 88 7.74 -18.23 20.36
C HIS A 88 7.62 -19.23 19.20
N GLY A 89 7.89 -18.80 17.96
CA GLY A 89 7.74 -19.61 16.75
C GLY A 89 6.29 -19.80 16.29
N THR A 90 5.30 -19.21 16.98
CA THR A 90 3.87 -19.33 16.69
C THR A 90 3.13 -18.04 17.03
N ILE A 91 1.96 -17.82 16.41
CA ILE A 91 1.01 -16.77 16.81
C ILE A 91 0.07 -17.22 17.94
N VAL A 92 -0.03 -18.53 18.18
CA VAL A 92 -0.94 -19.09 19.18
C VAL A 92 -0.47 -18.69 20.58
N GLY A 93 -1.43 -18.25 21.41
CA GLY A 93 -1.16 -17.76 22.77
C GLY A 93 -0.75 -16.29 22.85
N PHE A 94 -0.76 -15.55 21.74
CA PHE A 94 -0.48 -14.11 21.75
C PHE A 94 -1.40 -13.38 22.76
N PRO A 95 -0.86 -12.69 23.78
CA PRO A 95 -1.67 -12.09 24.86
C PRO A 95 -2.68 -11.04 24.39
N GLY A 96 -2.41 -10.38 23.26
CA GLY A 96 -3.27 -9.35 22.69
C GLY A 96 -4.43 -9.89 21.85
N ALA A 97 -4.67 -11.20 21.81
CA ALA A 97 -5.78 -11.80 21.09
C ALA A 97 -6.27 -13.09 21.75
N GLN A 98 -7.51 -13.48 21.47
CA GLN A 98 -8.07 -14.74 21.96
C GLN A 98 -7.95 -15.84 20.89
N PRO A 99 -7.78 -17.11 21.27
CA PRO A 99 -7.87 -18.22 20.33
C PRO A 99 -9.24 -18.21 19.63
N TYR A 100 -9.23 -18.30 18.31
CA TYR A 100 -10.46 -18.36 17.52
C TYR A 100 -10.83 -19.81 17.20
N LYS A 101 -12.06 -20.20 17.53
CA LYS A 101 -12.59 -21.53 17.22
C LYS A 101 -13.38 -21.47 15.90
N GLY A 102 -12.96 -22.28 14.93
CA GLY A 102 -13.58 -22.36 13.61
C GLY A 102 -12.71 -21.77 12.51
N SER A 103 -13.26 -21.66 11.29
CA SER A 103 -12.53 -21.14 10.14
C SER A 103 -12.49 -19.61 10.18
N LEU A 104 -11.29 -19.04 10.24
CA LEU A 104 -11.13 -17.59 10.20
C LEU A 104 -11.55 -16.98 8.83
N LEU A 105 -11.55 -17.78 7.76
CA LEU A 105 -12.10 -17.36 6.46
C LEU A 105 -13.57 -16.92 6.57
N GLU A 106 -14.30 -17.50 7.53
CA GLU A 106 -15.73 -17.25 7.76
C GLU A 106 -15.98 -16.22 8.87
N ALA A 107 -14.90 -15.65 9.44
CA ALA A 107 -15.00 -14.65 10.50
C ALA A 107 -15.62 -13.35 9.98
N PRO A 108 -16.40 -12.63 10.82
CA PRO A 108 -16.95 -11.34 10.44
C PRO A 108 -15.82 -10.32 10.24
N CYS A 109 -15.62 -9.90 8.99
CA CYS A 109 -14.69 -8.87 8.57
C CYS A 109 -15.24 -8.14 7.33
N HIS A 110 -14.69 -6.97 7.02
CA HIS A 110 -15.03 -6.25 5.79
C HIS A 110 -14.19 -6.76 4.62
N ILE A 111 -12.89 -6.93 4.87
CA ILE A 111 -11.89 -7.38 3.90
C ILE A 111 -11.28 -8.70 4.40
N LEU A 112 -11.35 -9.74 3.57
CA LEU A 112 -10.67 -11.01 3.78
C LEU A 112 -9.44 -11.08 2.89
N ILE A 113 -8.28 -11.40 3.46
CA ILE A 113 -7.01 -11.47 2.72
C ILE A 113 -6.45 -12.89 2.84
N PRO A 114 -6.75 -13.79 1.89
CA PRO A 114 -6.13 -15.09 1.83
C PRO A 114 -4.67 -14.98 1.36
N ALA A 115 -3.72 -15.28 2.23
CA ALA A 115 -2.28 -15.12 2.00
C ALA A 115 -1.45 -16.35 2.45
N ALA A 116 -2.08 -17.53 2.44
CA ALA A 116 -1.47 -18.80 2.85
C ALA A 116 -1.24 -19.75 1.66
N SER A 117 -2.27 -20.46 1.21
CA SER A 117 -2.19 -21.44 0.12
C SER A 117 -3.28 -21.19 -0.93
N GLU A 118 -3.21 -21.93 -2.04
CA GLU A 118 -4.24 -21.98 -3.07
C GLU A 118 -5.53 -22.68 -2.58
N LYS A 119 -6.64 -22.44 -3.30
CA LYS A 119 -7.93 -23.13 -3.18
C LYS A 119 -8.52 -23.17 -1.76
N GLN A 120 -8.28 -22.13 -0.97
CA GLN A 120 -8.85 -21.98 0.38
C GLN A 120 -10.34 -21.60 0.34
N LEU A 121 -10.75 -20.84 -0.67
CA LEU A 121 -12.14 -20.44 -0.90
C LEU A 121 -12.74 -21.36 -1.97
N THR A 122 -13.72 -22.15 -1.56
CA THR A 122 -14.32 -23.22 -2.36
C THR A 122 -15.85 -23.12 -2.34
N ARG A 123 -16.51 -23.86 -3.22
CA ARG A 123 -17.99 -23.97 -3.24
C ARG A 123 -18.59 -24.26 -1.86
N ASN A 124 -17.87 -25.02 -1.03
CA ASN A 124 -18.36 -25.47 0.28
C ASN A 124 -18.36 -24.37 1.35
N ASN A 125 -17.49 -23.36 1.26
CA ASN A 125 -17.37 -22.29 2.26
C ASN A 125 -17.73 -20.90 1.73
N ALA A 126 -17.76 -20.68 0.41
CA ALA A 126 -18.04 -19.39 -0.20
C ALA A 126 -19.37 -18.76 0.30
N HIS A 127 -20.41 -19.57 0.49
CA HIS A 127 -21.70 -19.11 1.03
C HIS A 127 -21.65 -18.61 2.49
N ARG A 128 -20.61 -18.95 3.24
CA ARG A 128 -20.41 -18.55 4.65
C ARG A 128 -19.42 -17.40 4.82
N ILE A 129 -18.79 -16.95 3.73
CA ILE A 129 -17.89 -15.80 3.77
C ILE A 129 -18.70 -14.53 4.03
N LYS A 130 -18.32 -13.82 5.09
CA LYS A 130 -19.01 -12.60 5.55
C LYS A 130 -18.40 -11.31 4.99
N ALA A 131 -17.18 -11.42 4.43
CA ALA A 131 -16.46 -10.31 3.84
C ALA A 131 -17.18 -9.74 2.62
N LYS A 132 -16.99 -8.44 2.38
CA LYS A 132 -17.47 -7.73 1.19
C LYS A 132 -16.40 -7.61 0.11
N ILE A 133 -15.14 -7.70 0.53
CA ILE A 133 -13.98 -7.69 -0.36
C ILE A 133 -13.10 -8.88 -0.01
N ILE A 134 -12.66 -9.62 -1.04
CA ILE A 134 -11.64 -10.65 -0.97
C ILE A 134 -10.42 -10.14 -1.72
N ALA A 135 -9.30 -10.00 -1.04
CA ALA A 135 -8.07 -9.48 -1.62
C ALA A 135 -7.03 -10.61 -1.71
N GLU A 136 -6.89 -11.22 -2.89
CA GLU A 136 -6.09 -12.42 -3.09
C GLU A 136 -4.57 -12.18 -3.00
N GLY A 137 -4.00 -12.38 -1.82
CA GLY A 137 -2.56 -12.27 -1.59
C GLY A 137 -1.78 -13.53 -1.99
N ALA A 138 -2.39 -14.71 -1.85
CA ALA A 138 -1.86 -15.97 -2.34
C ALA A 138 -2.13 -16.13 -3.85
N ASN A 139 -1.49 -17.13 -4.49
CA ASN A 139 -1.80 -17.52 -5.86
C ASN A 139 -2.98 -18.51 -5.88
N GLY A 140 -4.02 -18.20 -6.63
CA GLY A 140 -5.23 -18.98 -6.80
C GLY A 140 -5.95 -19.40 -5.51
N PRO A 141 -6.15 -18.52 -4.50
CA PRO A 141 -6.82 -18.91 -3.27
C PRO A 141 -8.32 -19.22 -3.49
N THR A 142 -8.93 -18.71 -4.55
CA THR A 142 -10.35 -18.93 -4.88
C THR A 142 -10.54 -19.91 -6.02
N THR A 143 -11.46 -20.87 -5.87
CA THR A 143 -11.85 -21.75 -6.98
C THR A 143 -12.88 -21.09 -7.90
N PRO A 144 -12.97 -21.46 -9.19
CA PRO A 144 -13.97 -20.90 -10.10
C PRO A 144 -15.42 -21.07 -9.63
N ASP A 145 -15.73 -22.14 -8.90
CA ASP A 145 -17.07 -22.33 -8.32
C ASP A 145 -17.35 -21.41 -7.13
N ALA A 146 -16.33 -21.07 -6.34
CA ALA A 146 -16.47 -20.08 -5.27
C ALA A 146 -16.65 -18.67 -5.86
N ASP A 147 -15.93 -18.35 -6.94
CA ASP A 147 -16.02 -17.06 -7.62
C ASP A 147 -17.44 -16.78 -8.13
N LYS A 148 -18.11 -17.77 -8.74
CA LYS A 148 -19.54 -17.67 -9.13
C LYS A 148 -20.44 -17.28 -7.96
N ILE A 149 -20.21 -17.88 -6.79
CA ILE A 149 -20.99 -17.59 -5.57
C ILE A 149 -20.70 -16.17 -5.08
N PHE A 150 -19.45 -15.72 -5.15
CA PHE A 150 -19.08 -14.36 -4.78
C PHE A 150 -19.71 -13.32 -5.70
N LEU A 151 -19.76 -13.58 -7.00
CA LEU A 151 -20.48 -12.74 -7.97
C LEU A 151 -21.99 -12.66 -7.65
N GLU A 152 -22.64 -13.79 -7.40
CA GLU A 152 -24.07 -13.83 -7.00
C GLU A 152 -24.32 -13.07 -5.69
N ASN A 153 -23.41 -13.19 -4.72
CA ASN A 153 -23.52 -12.54 -3.41
C ASN A 153 -22.98 -11.10 -3.37
N LYS A 154 -22.56 -10.55 -4.51
CA LYS A 154 -21.98 -9.21 -4.63
C LYS A 154 -20.79 -8.97 -3.70
N VAL A 155 -19.92 -9.98 -3.61
CA VAL A 155 -18.62 -9.91 -2.94
C VAL A 155 -17.58 -9.59 -4.01
N MET A 156 -16.82 -8.51 -3.81
CA MET A 156 -15.76 -8.11 -4.73
C MET A 156 -14.52 -8.96 -4.52
N VAL A 157 -14.01 -9.59 -5.58
CA VAL A 157 -12.74 -10.33 -5.56
C VAL A 157 -11.69 -9.52 -6.31
N ILE A 158 -10.61 -9.13 -5.63
CA ILE A 158 -9.44 -8.51 -6.25
C ILE A 158 -8.48 -9.64 -6.63
N PRO A 159 -8.25 -9.90 -7.93
CA PRO A 159 -7.60 -11.11 -8.39
C PRO A 159 -6.11 -11.15 -8.07
N ASP A 160 -5.62 -12.35 -7.80
CA ASP A 160 -4.22 -12.65 -7.48
C ASP A 160 -3.22 -12.09 -8.51
N MET A 161 -3.50 -12.26 -9.80
CA MET A 161 -2.68 -11.80 -10.93
C MET A 161 -2.37 -10.31 -10.87
N TYR A 162 -3.24 -9.53 -10.24
CA TYR A 162 -3.04 -8.11 -10.04
C TYR A 162 -2.49 -7.82 -8.64
N LEU A 163 -3.16 -8.30 -7.59
CA LEU A 163 -2.92 -7.85 -6.23
C LEU A 163 -1.56 -8.29 -5.68
N ASN A 164 -1.09 -9.49 -6.03
CA ASN A 164 0.17 -10.02 -5.53
C ASN A 164 1.38 -9.75 -6.47
N ALA A 165 1.14 -9.12 -7.62
CA ALA A 165 2.14 -8.88 -8.66
C ALA A 165 3.32 -8.00 -8.20
N GLY A 166 3.15 -7.23 -7.11
CA GLY A 166 4.19 -6.38 -6.55
C GLY A 166 5.48 -7.14 -6.21
N GLY A 167 5.39 -8.42 -5.80
CA GLY A 167 6.57 -9.26 -5.59
C GLY A 167 7.39 -9.44 -6.86
N VAL A 168 6.73 -9.81 -7.97
CA VAL A 168 7.37 -9.98 -9.29
C VAL A 168 7.92 -8.66 -9.81
N THR A 169 7.20 -7.56 -9.62
CA THR A 169 7.65 -6.21 -10.02
C THR A 169 8.95 -5.82 -9.31
N VAL A 170 9.05 -6.03 -7.99
CA VAL A 170 10.27 -5.69 -7.24
C VAL A 170 11.41 -6.65 -7.58
N SER A 171 11.14 -7.94 -7.81
CA SER A 171 12.15 -8.89 -8.30
C SER A 171 12.67 -8.51 -9.69
N TYR A 172 11.81 -7.97 -10.56
CA TYR A 172 12.25 -7.45 -11.86
C TYR A 172 13.19 -6.24 -11.70
N PHE A 173 12.90 -5.31 -10.78
CA PHE A 173 13.82 -4.21 -10.48
C PHE A 173 15.13 -4.69 -9.87
N GLU A 174 15.11 -5.73 -9.04
CA GLU A 174 16.32 -6.34 -8.49
C GLU A 174 17.16 -6.99 -9.60
N TRP A 175 16.52 -7.72 -10.52
CA TRP A 175 17.18 -8.31 -11.69
C TRP A 175 17.84 -7.23 -12.57
N LEU A 176 17.12 -6.15 -12.88
CA LEU A 176 17.68 -5.01 -13.62
C LEU A 176 18.87 -4.38 -12.89
N LYS A 177 18.78 -4.19 -11.57
CA LYS A 177 19.90 -3.67 -10.77
C LYS A 177 21.12 -4.59 -10.85
N ASN A 178 20.92 -5.90 -10.78
CA ASN A 178 22.00 -6.89 -10.82
C ASN A 178 22.68 -6.92 -12.19
N LEU A 179 21.91 -6.86 -13.28
CA LEU A 179 22.44 -6.77 -14.64
C LEU A 179 23.25 -5.49 -14.88
N ASN A 180 22.79 -4.37 -14.33
CA ASN A 180 23.47 -3.08 -14.54
C ASN A 180 24.75 -2.96 -13.70
N HIS A 181 25.01 -3.86 -12.75
CA HIS A 181 26.15 -3.85 -11.81
C HIS A 181 26.40 -2.50 -11.09
N VAL A 182 25.43 -1.60 -11.12
CA VAL A 182 25.52 -0.23 -10.64
C VAL A 182 24.24 0.06 -9.85
N SER A 183 24.39 0.66 -8.68
CA SER A 183 23.23 1.15 -7.93
C SER A 183 22.61 2.34 -8.67
N TYR A 184 21.30 2.29 -8.92
CA TYR A 184 20.56 3.40 -9.55
C TYR A 184 20.94 4.76 -8.94
N GLY A 185 21.20 5.74 -9.82
CA GLY A 185 21.61 7.10 -9.46
C GLY A 185 23.08 7.28 -9.07
N ARG A 186 23.83 6.21 -8.73
CA ARG A 186 25.23 6.32 -8.25
C ARG A 186 26.16 7.04 -9.24
N LEU A 187 25.94 6.89 -10.54
CA LEU A 187 26.75 7.52 -11.59
C LEU A 187 26.27 8.93 -11.95
N THR A 188 24.98 9.24 -11.76
CA THR A 188 24.38 10.48 -12.26
C THR A 188 24.12 11.51 -11.17
N PHE A 189 24.11 11.17 -9.87
CA PHE A 189 23.76 12.13 -8.81
C PHE A 189 24.59 13.41 -8.83
N LYS A 190 25.92 13.30 -8.97
CA LYS A 190 26.79 14.47 -9.04
C LYS A 190 26.54 15.26 -10.33
N TYR A 191 26.43 14.55 -11.45
CA TYR A 191 26.20 15.15 -12.76
C TYR A 191 24.86 15.88 -12.85
N GLU A 192 23.76 15.26 -12.42
CA GLU A 192 22.41 15.86 -12.39
C GLU A 192 22.36 17.06 -11.44
N ARG A 193 23.01 16.96 -10.27
CA ARG A 193 23.11 18.10 -9.35
C ARG A 193 23.85 19.26 -10.00
N ASP A 194 25.06 19.00 -10.50
CA ASP A 194 25.92 20.04 -11.08
C ASP A 194 25.28 20.61 -12.37
N SER A 195 24.62 19.79 -13.20
CA SER A 195 23.86 20.20 -14.38
C SER A 195 22.68 21.11 -14.03
N ASN A 196 21.91 20.78 -13.00
CA ASN A 196 20.81 21.63 -12.51
C ASN A 196 21.34 22.98 -11.99
N TYR A 197 22.48 22.99 -11.29
CA TYR A 197 23.14 24.24 -10.87
C TYR A 197 23.64 25.06 -12.07
N HIS A 198 24.25 24.42 -13.07
CA HIS A 198 24.68 25.09 -14.30
C HIS A 198 23.51 25.69 -15.08
N LEU A 199 22.34 25.04 -15.08
CA LEU A 199 21.13 25.56 -15.70
C LEU A 199 20.65 26.82 -14.99
N LEU A 200 20.60 26.82 -13.64
CA LEU A 200 20.27 28.00 -12.85
C LEU A 200 21.27 29.15 -13.10
N MET A 201 22.56 28.84 -13.14
CA MET A 201 23.62 29.81 -13.45
C MET A 201 23.47 30.40 -14.86
N SER A 202 23.11 29.59 -15.86
CA SER A 202 22.90 30.06 -17.24
C SER A 202 21.74 31.06 -17.34
N VAL A 203 20.67 30.83 -16.57
CA VAL A 203 19.54 31.78 -16.46
C VAL A 203 20.01 33.08 -15.80
N GLN A 204 20.76 32.97 -14.70
CA GLN A 204 21.32 34.13 -14.00
C GLN A 204 22.20 34.98 -14.92
N GLU A 205 23.16 34.36 -15.62
CA GLU A 205 24.05 35.07 -16.55
C GLU A 205 23.29 35.74 -17.70
N SER A 206 22.24 35.09 -18.21
CA SER A 206 21.39 35.65 -19.26
C SER A 206 20.63 36.90 -18.80
N LEU A 207 20.10 36.86 -17.57
CA LEU A 207 19.44 38.01 -16.94
C LEU A 207 20.44 39.14 -16.66
N GLU A 208 21.61 38.83 -16.10
CA GLU A 208 22.67 39.81 -15.83
C GLU A 208 23.20 40.46 -17.13
N ARG A 209 23.27 39.70 -18.23
CA ARG A 209 23.66 40.24 -19.55
C ARG A 209 22.62 41.19 -20.12
N LYS A 210 21.33 40.91 -19.92
CA LYS A 210 20.22 41.70 -20.47
C LYS A 210 19.92 42.96 -19.64
N PHE A 211 19.93 42.83 -18.32
CA PHE A 211 19.50 43.88 -17.39
C PHE A 211 20.66 44.62 -16.73
N GLY A 212 21.90 44.15 -16.92
CA GLY A 212 23.08 44.69 -16.24
C GLY A 212 23.10 44.33 -14.75
N LYS A 213 24.17 44.73 -14.05
CA LYS A 213 24.38 44.46 -12.61
C LYS A 213 24.16 45.68 -11.72
N GLN A 214 23.31 46.61 -12.15
CA GLN A 214 23.10 47.86 -11.40
C GLN A 214 22.36 47.56 -10.08
N GLY A 215 23.12 47.35 -9.01
CA GLY A 215 22.62 46.94 -7.69
C GLY A 215 23.22 45.62 -7.16
N GLY A 216 24.03 44.91 -7.95
CA GLY A 216 24.65 43.63 -7.58
C GLY A 216 24.31 42.49 -8.55
N PRO A 217 24.77 41.26 -8.27
CA PRO A 217 24.35 40.07 -9.01
C PRO A 217 22.83 39.88 -8.90
N ILE A 218 22.20 39.29 -9.92
CA ILE A 218 20.75 38.96 -9.89
C ILE A 218 20.64 37.51 -9.42
N PRO A 219 20.38 37.24 -8.12
CA PRO A 219 20.40 35.88 -7.62
C PRO A 219 19.19 35.10 -8.14
N VAL A 220 19.43 34.08 -8.97
CA VAL A 220 18.41 33.08 -9.30
C VAL A 220 18.42 32.03 -8.21
N VAL A 221 17.66 32.28 -7.13
CA VAL A 221 17.55 31.35 -6.02
C VAL A 221 16.49 30.30 -6.37
N PRO A 222 16.84 29.00 -6.38
CA PRO A 222 15.85 27.96 -6.60
C PRO A 222 14.80 28.02 -5.48
N THR A 223 13.52 27.90 -5.85
CA THR A 223 12.42 27.84 -4.88
C THR A 223 12.59 26.65 -3.93
N ALA A 224 11.96 26.73 -2.75
CA ALA A 224 11.97 25.61 -1.80
C ALA A 224 11.48 24.30 -2.43
N ASP A 225 10.48 24.37 -3.32
CA ASP A 225 9.99 23.22 -4.08
C ASP A 225 11.01 22.68 -5.10
N PHE A 226 11.77 23.56 -5.76
CA PHE A 226 12.81 23.14 -6.69
C PHE A 226 14.01 22.52 -5.95
N GLN A 227 14.44 23.13 -4.84
CA GLN A 227 15.47 22.53 -3.96
C GLN A 227 15.02 21.17 -3.40
N ALA A 228 13.74 21.05 -3.04
CA ALA A 228 13.16 19.78 -2.56
C ALA A 228 13.15 18.69 -3.65
N ARG A 229 13.04 19.05 -4.93
CA ARG A 229 13.16 18.11 -6.06
C ARG A 229 14.61 17.69 -6.32
N VAL A 230 15.58 18.57 -6.14
CA VAL A 230 17.01 18.26 -6.28
C VAL A 230 17.50 17.33 -5.14
N ALA A 231 16.91 17.44 -3.95
CA ALA A 231 17.24 16.62 -2.78
C ALA A 231 16.25 15.47 -2.51
N GLN A 232 15.45 15.07 -3.50
CA GLN A 232 14.25 14.26 -3.28
C GLN A 232 14.51 12.91 -2.59
N ILE A 233 15.65 12.27 -2.83
CA ILE A 233 16.04 11.02 -2.14
C ILE A 233 16.42 11.28 -0.67
N MET A 234 17.15 12.36 -0.39
CA MET A 234 17.51 12.75 0.98
C MET A 234 16.27 13.12 1.80
N ARG A 235 15.30 13.82 1.18
CA ARG A 235 14.03 14.15 1.84
C ARG A 235 13.22 12.90 2.12
N THR A 236 13.10 11.97 1.18
CA THR A 236 12.37 10.71 1.39
C THR A 236 13.06 9.85 2.44
N ALA A 237 14.39 9.82 2.47
CA ALA A 237 15.15 9.18 3.54
C ALA A 237 14.85 9.81 4.92
N SER A 238 14.76 11.14 5.00
CA SER A 238 14.39 11.83 6.24
C SER A 238 12.91 11.65 6.62
N LYS A 239 11.99 11.79 5.65
CA LYS A 239 10.52 11.65 5.80
C LYS A 239 10.12 10.29 6.35
N TYR A 240 10.78 9.23 5.89
CA TYR A 240 10.51 7.85 6.32
C TYR A 240 11.52 7.34 7.36
N ASN A 241 12.35 8.24 7.92
CA ASN A 241 13.36 7.94 8.94
C ASN A 241 14.30 6.77 8.56
N LEU A 242 14.71 6.72 7.28
CA LEU A 242 15.53 5.67 6.68
C LEU A 242 17.04 5.87 6.92
N GLY A 243 17.46 7.00 7.49
CA GLY A 243 18.87 7.30 7.73
C GLY A 243 19.69 7.31 6.44
N LEU A 244 20.74 6.47 6.38
CA LEU A 244 21.61 6.31 5.20
C LEU A 244 21.07 5.32 4.16
N ASP A 245 19.87 4.74 4.36
CA ASP A 245 19.23 3.87 3.38
C ASP A 245 18.58 4.68 2.24
N LEU A 246 19.45 5.30 1.45
CA LEU A 246 19.09 6.08 0.27
C LEU A 246 18.51 5.20 -0.85
N ARG A 247 18.72 3.88 -0.78
CA ARG A 247 18.17 2.91 -1.73
C ARG A 247 16.66 2.80 -1.55
N THR A 248 16.20 2.56 -0.32
CA THR A 248 14.76 2.49 -0.02
C THR A 248 14.08 3.82 -0.34
N ALA A 249 14.74 4.95 -0.04
CA ALA A 249 14.22 6.27 -0.40
C ALA A 249 14.08 6.47 -1.94
N ALA A 250 15.02 5.95 -2.73
CA ALA A 250 14.93 5.98 -4.18
C ALA A 250 13.77 5.12 -4.73
N TYR A 251 13.56 3.92 -4.17
CA TYR A 251 12.43 3.07 -4.54
C TYR A 251 11.09 3.69 -4.17
N VAL A 252 10.95 4.28 -2.98
CA VAL A 252 9.73 5.00 -2.59
C VAL A 252 9.41 6.11 -3.59
N ASN A 253 10.41 6.90 -3.99
CA ASN A 253 10.23 7.96 -4.99
C ASN A 253 9.87 7.41 -6.38
N ALA A 254 10.44 6.29 -6.79
CA ALA A 254 10.13 5.65 -8.06
C ALA A 254 8.69 5.09 -8.07
N ILE A 255 8.29 4.43 -6.99
CA ILE A 255 6.95 3.87 -6.82
C ILE A 255 5.90 4.99 -6.78
N GLU A 256 6.14 6.09 -6.05
CA GLU A 256 5.24 7.26 -6.05
C GLU A 256 5.05 7.83 -7.46
N LYS A 257 6.11 7.91 -8.27
CA LYS A 257 6.01 8.39 -9.66
C LYS A 257 5.22 7.44 -10.54
N VAL A 258 5.50 6.14 -10.45
CA VAL A 258 4.76 5.11 -11.20
C VAL A 258 3.29 5.15 -10.79
N PHE A 259 2.99 5.11 -9.50
CA PHE A 259 1.64 5.21 -8.96
C PHE A 259 0.90 6.43 -9.51
N LYS A 260 1.55 7.60 -9.52
CA LYS A 260 0.95 8.83 -10.04
C LYS A 260 0.58 8.73 -11.51
N VAL A 261 1.45 8.14 -12.34
CA VAL A 261 1.17 7.91 -13.77
C VAL A 261 0.01 6.93 -13.96
N TYR A 262 -0.04 5.84 -13.19
CA TYR A 262 -1.16 4.89 -13.24
C TYR A 262 -2.49 5.53 -12.80
N ASN A 263 -2.45 6.38 -11.77
CA ASN A 263 -3.61 7.11 -11.28
C ASN A 263 -4.11 8.16 -12.29
N GLU A 264 -3.20 8.93 -12.88
CA GLU A 264 -3.52 9.94 -13.91
C GLU A 264 -4.00 9.30 -15.22
N ALA A 265 -3.55 8.07 -15.53
CA ALA A 265 -4.00 7.29 -16.68
C ALA A 265 -5.39 6.63 -16.48
N GLY A 266 -6.04 6.81 -15.32
CA GLY A 266 -7.33 6.19 -15.01
C GLY A 266 -7.24 4.68 -14.82
N ILE A 267 -6.04 4.14 -14.55
CA ILE A 267 -5.78 2.73 -14.22
C ILE A 267 -5.77 2.56 -12.69
N THR A 268 -6.40 3.48 -11.96
CA THR A 268 -6.86 3.24 -10.60
C THR A 268 -8.14 2.41 -10.70
N VAL A 269 -8.23 1.34 -9.92
CA VAL A 269 -9.46 0.56 -9.78
C VAL A 269 -10.54 1.51 -9.25
N THR A 270 -11.42 1.98 -10.15
CA THR A 270 -12.69 2.64 -9.83
C THR A 270 -13.67 1.65 -9.25
#